data_AF-A0A379WB61-F1
#
_entry.id   AF-A0A379WB61-F1
#
_cell.length_a   1.000
_cell.length_b   1.000
_cell.length_c   1.000
_cell.angle_alpha   90.00
_cell.angle_beta   90.00
_cell.angle_gamma   90.00
#
_symmetry.space_group_name_H-M   'P 1'
#
loop_
_entity.id
_entity.type
_entity.pdbx_description
1 polymer ?
#
loop_
_entity_poly.entity_id
_entity_poly.type
_entity_poly.pdbx_seq_one_letter_code
_entity_poly.pdbx_strand_id
1 'polypeptide(L)'
;MSNIDKQALREEFQYMQDHYSDPADRARQVIYIAAEALLDELDKKQQYIKLRDQENEDIALTVGKLRVELEAAKKRMTEQSAIVAAAEKLVRCKGRYHSELNYRALAKLFGVITPDLPPLVHENVHYADAAEVEITALRQRIAELEAKLETADKLQDSAFRDGLKAGFSYGQTDDPIRVRAVHVRI
;
A
#
# COMPACT_ATOMS: atom_id res chain seq x y z
N MET A 1 49.49 -22.78 32.77
CA MET A 1 50.58 -21.86 32.37
C MET A 1 51.00 -21.12 33.62
N SER A 2 52.27 -21.20 34.01
CA SER A 2 52.79 -20.52 35.21
C SER A 2 52.58 -19.01 35.06
N ASN A 3 51.84 -18.43 36.00
CA ASN A 3 51.63 -16.98 36.06
C ASN A 3 52.89 -16.38 36.67
N ILE A 4 53.92 -16.17 35.84
CA ILE A 4 55.17 -15.55 36.28
C ILE A 4 54.84 -14.12 36.66
N ASP A 5 55.03 -13.80 37.93
CA ASP A 5 54.85 -12.44 38.44
C ASP A 5 56.00 -11.56 37.92
N LYS A 6 55.67 -10.77 36.90
CA LYS A 6 56.63 -9.88 36.23
C LYS A 6 57.09 -8.74 37.13
N GLN A 7 56.25 -8.33 38.07
CA GLN A 7 56.58 -7.27 39.02
C GLN A 7 57.63 -7.78 40.00
N ALA A 8 57.43 -8.99 40.54
CA ALA A 8 58.43 -9.66 41.36
C ALA A 8 59.76 -9.86 40.60
N LEU A 9 59.71 -10.20 39.31
CA LEU A 9 60.93 -10.27 38.48
C LEU A 9 61.65 -8.91 38.42
N ARG A 10 60.94 -7.81 38.13
CA ARG A 10 61.51 -6.46 38.08
C ARG A 10 62.13 -6.04 39.41
N GLU A 11 61.45 -6.32 40.52
CA GLU A 11 61.92 -5.98 41.87
C GLU A 11 63.20 -6.74 42.25
N GLU A 12 63.26 -8.04 41.95
CA GLU A 12 64.48 -8.85 42.13
C GLU A 12 65.63 -8.34 41.25
N PHE A 13 65.35 -7.89 40.02
CA PHE A 13 66.38 -7.32 39.15
C PHE A 13 66.90 -5.98 39.64
N GLN A 14 66.01 -5.10 40.12
CA GLN A 14 66.38 -3.79 40.63
C GLN A 14 67.22 -3.90 41.90
N TYR A 15 66.88 -4.85 42.78
CA TYR A 15 67.67 -5.17 43.96
C TYR A 15 69.10 -5.61 43.61
N MET A 16 69.29 -6.39 42.54
CA MET A 16 70.61 -6.81 42.09
C MET A 16 71.43 -5.64 41.49
N GLN A 17 70.80 -4.67 40.83
CA GLN A 17 71.51 -3.53 40.25
C GLN A 17 72.21 -2.66 41.30
N ASP A 18 71.60 -2.50 42.47
CA ASP A 18 72.11 -1.65 43.56
C ASP A 18 73.28 -2.28 44.35
N HIS A 19 73.51 -3.59 44.24
CA HIS A 19 74.42 -4.34 45.14
C HIS A 19 75.66 -4.95 44.48
N TYR A 20 75.81 -4.94 43.15
CA TYR A 20 76.91 -5.62 42.44
C TYR A 20 77.81 -4.62 41.66
N SER A 21 79.09 -4.48 42.06
CA SER A 21 80.07 -3.49 41.53
C SER A 21 81.41 -4.07 41.03
N ASP A 22 81.58 -5.40 40.92
CA ASP A 22 82.82 -6.06 40.48
C ASP A 22 82.88 -6.20 38.93
N PRO A 23 84.05 -6.30 38.25
CA PRO A 23 84.11 -6.46 36.79
C PRO A 23 83.44 -7.72 36.24
N ALA A 24 83.31 -8.80 37.03
CA ALA A 24 82.49 -9.97 36.69
C ALA A 24 80.98 -9.63 36.67
N ASP A 25 80.58 -8.57 37.37
CA ASP A 25 79.20 -8.07 37.43
C ASP A 25 78.82 -7.28 36.18
N ARG A 26 79.77 -6.74 35.39
CA ARG A 26 79.45 -6.08 34.12
C ARG A 26 78.75 -7.01 33.12
N ALA A 27 79.17 -8.27 33.04
CA ALA A 27 78.51 -9.25 32.18
C ALA A 27 77.07 -9.53 32.65
N ARG A 28 76.84 -9.57 33.98
CA ARG A 28 75.50 -9.71 34.56
C ARG A 28 74.65 -8.47 34.31
N GLN A 29 75.19 -7.27 34.51
CA GLN A 29 74.52 -5.99 34.22
C GLN A 29 74.05 -5.88 32.77
N VAL A 30 74.86 -6.33 31.80
CA VAL A 30 74.44 -6.38 30.38
C VAL A 30 73.26 -7.34 30.16
N ILE A 31 73.28 -8.51 30.81
CA ILE A 31 72.17 -9.46 30.76
C ILE A 31 70.91 -8.87 31.42
N TYR A 32 71.05 -8.13 32.51
CA TYR A 32 69.91 -7.49 33.19
C TYR A 32 69.27 -6.39 32.34
N ILE A 33 70.06 -5.49 31.74
CA ILE A 33 69.55 -4.45 30.84
C ILE A 33 68.80 -5.09 29.66
N ALA A 34 69.34 -6.19 29.11
CA ALA A 34 68.67 -6.95 28.07
C ALA A 34 67.36 -7.59 28.56
N ALA A 35 67.33 -8.11 29.79
CA ALA A 35 66.13 -8.70 30.40
C ALA A 35 65.03 -7.65 30.66
N GLU A 36 65.37 -6.46 31.15
CA GLU A 36 64.42 -5.36 31.34
C GLU A 36 63.81 -4.91 30.02
N ALA A 37 64.63 -4.73 28.98
CA ALA A 37 64.15 -4.38 27.64
C ALA A 37 63.15 -5.43 27.11
N LEU A 38 63.43 -6.72 27.32
CA LEU A 38 62.52 -7.80 26.92
C LEU A 38 61.23 -7.81 27.73
N LEU A 39 61.27 -7.48 29.03
CA LEU A 39 60.06 -7.35 29.85
C LEU A 39 59.18 -6.18 29.36
N ASP A 40 59.77 -5.04 29.03
CA ASP A 40 59.04 -3.90 28.48
C ASP A 40 58.40 -4.20 27.12
N GLU A 41 59.11 -4.91 26.24
CA GLU A 41 58.56 -5.39 24.98
C GLU A 41 57.40 -6.37 25.19
N LEU A 42 57.52 -7.27 26.16
CA LEU A 42 56.48 -8.24 26.48
C LEU A 42 55.23 -7.54 27.04
N ASP A 43 55.40 -6.53 27.88
CA ASP A 43 54.29 -5.75 28.45
C ASP A 43 53.55 -4.96 27.36
N LYS A 44 54.28 -4.32 26.45
CA LYS A 44 53.69 -3.64 25.27
C LYS A 44 52.91 -4.63 24.40
N LYS A 45 53.46 -5.81 24.13
CA LYS A 45 52.77 -6.86 23.35
C LYS A 45 51.50 -7.35 24.06
N GLN A 46 51.54 -7.52 25.38
CA GLN A 46 50.36 -7.91 26.15
C GLN A 46 49.27 -6.83 26.14
N GLN A 47 49.64 -5.55 26.27
CA GLN A 47 48.69 -4.45 26.15
C GLN A 47 48.07 -4.39 24.76
N TYR A 48 48.87 -4.58 23.72
CA TYR A 48 48.39 -4.64 22.34
C TYR A 48 47.38 -5.78 22.11
N ILE A 49 47.66 -6.97 22.64
CA ILE A 49 46.73 -8.11 22.56
C ILE A 49 45.41 -7.76 23.25
N LYS A 50 45.44 -7.19 24.46
CA LYS A 50 44.21 -6.76 25.16
C LYS A 50 43.38 -5.76 24.36
N LEU A 51 44.03 -4.77 23.74
CA LEU A 51 43.35 -3.79 22.88
C LEU A 51 42.71 -4.45 21.67
N ARG A 52 43.42 -5.39 21.03
CA ARG A 52 42.91 -6.14 19.87
C ARG A 52 41.76 -7.06 20.26
N ASP A 53 41.81 -7.70 21.42
CA ASP A 53 40.73 -8.54 21.92
C ASP A 53 39.46 -7.71 22.19
N GLN A 54 39.62 -6.53 22.80
CA GLN A 54 38.50 -5.59 23.00
C GLN A 54 37.91 -5.11 21.67
N GLU A 55 38.77 -4.71 20.73
CA GLU A 55 38.34 -4.29 19.39
C GLU A 55 37.59 -5.42 18.66
N ASN A 56 38.08 -6.67 18.76
CA ASN A 56 37.44 -7.83 18.16
C ASN A 56 36.07 -8.12 18.80
N GLU A 57 35.93 -7.92 20.11
CA GLU A 57 34.65 -8.05 20.81
C GLU A 57 33.65 -6.99 20.33
N ASP A 58 34.07 -5.74 20.24
CA ASP A 58 33.23 -4.63 19.75
C ASP A 58 32.80 -4.86 18.29
N ILE A 59 33.72 -5.36 17.44
CA ILE A 59 33.43 -5.77 16.07
C ILE A 59 32.41 -6.91 16.06
N ALA A 60 32.57 -7.94 16.88
CA ALA A 60 31.67 -9.08 16.94
C ALA A 60 30.25 -8.65 17.35
N LEU A 61 30.12 -7.75 18.33
CA LEU A 61 28.85 -7.17 18.75
C LEU A 61 28.19 -6.37 17.62
N THR A 62 28.97 -5.54 16.92
CA THR A 62 28.47 -4.72 15.81
C THR A 62 28.01 -5.57 14.63
N VAL A 63 28.82 -6.55 14.22
CA VAL A 63 28.47 -7.51 13.17
C VAL A 63 27.23 -8.32 13.55
N GLY A 64 27.10 -8.69 14.83
CA GLY A 64 25.90 -9.35 15.36
C GLY A 64 24.62 -8.52 15.15
N LYS A 65 24.65 -7.24 15.51
CA LYS A 65 23.52 -6.31 15.32
C LYS A 65 23.17 -6.16 13.83
N LEU A 66 24.17 -5.91 12.98
CA LEU A 66 23.97 -5.74 11.53
C LEU A 66 23.38 -6.99 10.87
N ARG A 67 23.74 -8.19 11.31
CA ARG A 67 23.15 -9.45 10.79
C ARG A 67 21.65 -9.52 11.10
N VAL A 68 21.25 -9.17 12.31
CA VAL A 68 19.83 -9.17 12.70
C VAL A 68 19.03 -8.15 11.87
N GLU A 69 19.56 -6.93 11.72
CA GLU A 69 18.93 -5.89 10.89
C GLU A 69 18.81 -6.30 9.43
N LEU A 70 19.86 -6.94 8.88
CA LEU A 70 19.87 -7.43 7.51
C LEU A 70 18.79 -8.51 7.28
N GLU A 71 18.64 -9.47 8.19
CA GLU A 71 17.60 -10.50 8.07
C GLU A 71 16.20 -9.90 8.20
N ALA A 72 16.00 -8.92 9.10
CA ALA A 72 14.75 -8.19 9.19
C ALA A 72 14.42 -7.41 7.91
N ALA A 73 15.42 -6.76 7.30
CA ALA A 73 15.27 -6.04 6.04
C ALA A 73 14.93 -6.99 4.88
N LYS A 74 15.62 -8.13 4.76
CA LYS A 74 15.31 -9.17 3.76
C LYS A 74 13.88 -9.66 3.88
N LYS A 75 13.41 -9.92 5.10
CA LYS A 75 12.02 -10.33 5.33
C LYS A 75 11.04 -9.26 4.86
N ARG A 76 11.25 -7.98 5.19
CA ARG A 76 10.41 -6.87 4.70
C ARG A 76 10.42 -6.78 3.17
N MET A 77 11.57 -6.98 2.51
CA MET A 77 11.63 -6.99 1.05
C MET A 77 10.81 -8.14 0.45
N THR A 78 10.84 -9.32 1.05
CA THR A 78 10.02 -10.46 0.57
C THR A 78 8.53 -10.20 0.72
N GLU A 79 8.11 -9.60 1.85
CA GLU A 79 6.73 -9.18 2.10
C GLU A 79 6.28 -8.13 1.07
N GLN A 80 7.11 -7.10 0.84
CA GLN A 80 6.84 -6.08 -0.19
C GLN A 80 6.76 -6.66 -1.59
N SER A 81 7.65 -7.58 -1.95
CA SER A 81 7.63 -8.27 -3.25
C SER A 81 6.32 -9.04 -3.46
N ALA A 82 5.78 -9.68 -2.41
CA ALA A 82 4.51 -10.37 -2.49
C ALA A 82 3.34 -9.39 -2.70
N ILE A 83 3.36 -8.23 -2.02
CA ILE A 83 2.36 -7.17 -2.20
C ILE A 83 2.39 -6.63 -3.63
N VAL A 84 3.58 -6.33 -4.17
CA VAL A 84 3.72 -5.84 -5.55
C VAL A 84 3.18 -6.88 -6.53
N ALA A 85 3.54 -8.16 -6.36
CA ALA A 85 3.02 -9.23 -7.22
C ALA A 85 1.49 -9.37 -7.15
N ALA A 86 0.88 -9.19 -5.97
CA ALA A 86 -0.58 -9.18 -5.80
C ALA A 86 -1.23 -7.95 -6.46
N ALA A 87 -0.62 -6.77 -6.30
CA ALA A 87 -1.06 -5.51 -6.90
C ALA A 87 -0.96 -5.53 -8.43
N GLU A 88 0.02 -6.23 -8.99
CA GLU A 88 0.07 -6.46 -10.43
C GLU A 88 -1.06 -7.38 -10.92
N LYS A 89 -1.36 -8.46 -10.19
CA LYS A 89 -2.43 -9.42 -10.55
C LYS A 89 -3.81 -8.74 -10.52
N LEU A 90 -4.19 -8.17 -9.37
CA LEU A 90 -4.54 -6.75 -9.33
C LEU A 90 -5.03 -6.04 -10.60
N VAL A 91 -4.17 -5.11 -10.99
CA VAL A 91 -4.22 -4.28 -12.20
C VAL A 91 -4.47 -5.11 -13.46
N ARG A 92 -3.85 -6.28 -13.62
CA ARG A 92 -4.07 -7.16 -14.79
C ARG A 92 -5.51 -7.63 -14.92
N CYS A 93 -6.09 -8.17 -13.85
CA CYS A 93 -7.46 -8.65 -13.85
C CYS A 93 -8.43 -7.49 -14.07
N LYS A 94 -8.21 -6.40 -13.36
CA LYS A 94 -9.08 -5.23 -13.39
C LYS A 94 -9.01 -4.49 -14.74
N GLY A 95 -7.85 -4.45 -15.41
CA GLY A 95 -7.68 -3.96 -16.79
C GLY A 95 -8.34 -4.79 -17.88
N ARG A 96 -8.57 -6.09 -17.64
CA ARG A 96 -9.38 -6.94 -18.53
C ARG A 96 -10.89 -6.70 -18.41
N TYR A 97 -11.37 -6.00 -17.37
CA TYR A 97 -12.79 -5.83 -17.08
C TYR A 97 -13.31 -4.37 -17.14
N HIS A 98 -12.46 -3.34 -17.26
CA HIS A 98 -12.91 -1.95 -17.46
C HIS A 98 -11.84 -1.03 -18.06
N SER A 99 -12.30 0.07 -18.69
CA SER A 99 -11.54 1.01 -19.54
C SER A 99 -10.06 1.17 -19.19
N GLU A 100 -9.21 0.85 -20.16
CA GLU A 100 -7.75 0.74 -20.08
C GLU A 100 -7.00 1.99 -19.56
N LEU A 101 -7.65 3.17 -19.58
CA LEU A 101 -7.09 4.45 -19.14
C LEU A 101 -6.78 4.51 -17.63
N ASN A 102 -7.65 3.97 -16.78
CA ASN A 102 -7.46 4.01 -15.32
C ASN A 102 -6.32 3.07 -14.86
N TYR A 103 -6.06 1.97 -15.57
CA TYR A 103 -4.98 1.04 -15.24
C TYR A 103 -3.61 1.54 -15.66
N ARG A 104 -3.52 2.25 -16.78
CA ARG A 104 -2.29 2.96 -17.16
C ARG A 104 -1.92 4.01 -16.12
N ALA A 105 -2.90 4.74 -15.56
CA ALA A 105 -2.67 5.71 -14.49
C ALA A 105 -2.19 5.05 -13.18
N LEU A 106 -2.83 3.94 -12.77
CA LEU A 106 -2.43 3.16 -11.59
C LEU A 106 -1.03 2.55 -11.76
N ALA A 107 -0.73 1.92 -12.90
CA ALA A 107 0.58 1.32 -13.16
C ALA A 107 1.70 2.36 -13.09
N LYS A 108 1.46 3.57 -13.62
CA LYS A 108 2.39 4.70 -13.52
C LYS A 108 2.55 5.19 -12.07
N LEU A 109 1.47 5.25 -11.29
CA LEU A 109 1.50 5.66 -9.88
C LEU A 109 2.34 4.70 -9.02
N PHE A 110 2.21 3.40 -9.25
CA PHE A 110 2.89 2.35 -8.50
C PHE A 110 4.24 1.92 -9.12
N GLY A 111 4.66 2.53 -10.22
CA GLY A 111 5.92 2.21 -10.91
C GLY A 111 6.01 0.78 -11.46
N VAL A 112 4.87 0.14 -11.73
CA VAL A 112 4.78 -1.25 -12.18
C VAL A 112 4.67 -1.30 -13.70
N ILE A 113 5.32 -2.29 -14.32
CA ILE A 113 5.29 -2.49 -15.78
C ILE A 113 3.84 -2.78 -16.20
N THR A 114 3.30 -1.93 -17.09
CA THR A 114 2.03 -2.23 -17.74
C THR A 114 2.23 -3.49 -18.59
N PRO A 115 1.47 -4.58 -18.36
CA PRO A 115 1.50 -5.73 -19.25
C PRO A 115 1.14 -5.27 -20.66
N ASP A 116 1.65 -5.95 -21.69
CA ASP A 116 1.38 -5.68 -23.12
C ASP A 116 -0.11 -5.42 -23.36
N LEU A 117 -0.49 -4.14 -23.27
CA LEU A 117 -1.81 -3.67 -23.60
C LEU A 117 -1.76 -3.39 -25.10
N PRO A 118 -2.70 -3.92 -25.90
CA PRO A 118 -2.80 -3.53 -27.29
C PRO A 118 -2.81 -1.99 -27.41
N PRO A 119 -2.27 -1.43 -28.51
CA PRO A 119 -2.38 0.00 -28.76
C PRO A 119 -3.85 0.41 -28.65
N LEU A 120 -4.13 1.58 -28.06
CA LEU A 120 -5.48 2.13 -27.91
C LEU A 120 -6.11 2.29 -29.30
N VAL A 121 -6.68 1.22 -29.84
CA VAL A 121 -7.61 1.29 -30.94
C VAL A 121 -8.86 1.82 -30.28
N HIS A 122 -9.06 3.12 -30.47
CA HIS A 122 -10.31 3.82 -30.25
C HIS A 122 -11.54 2.88 -30.22
N GLU A 123 -11.90 2.39 -29.04
CA GLU A 123 -13.06 1.53 -28.82
C GLU A 123 -14.14 2.32 -28.08
N ASN A 124 -14.30 3.59 -28.48
CA ASN A 124 -15.32 4.50 -27.93
C ASN A 124 -16.26 5.07 -29.00
N VAL A 125 -16.21 4.64 -30.28
CA VAL A 125 -17.26 5.00 -31.26
C VAL A 125 -18.26 3.86 -31.49
N HIS A 126 -17.89 2.59 -31.35
CA HIS A 126 -18.85 1.52 -31.65
C HIS A 126 -19.94 1.31 -30.58
N TYR A 127 -19.70 1.67 -29.31
CA TYR A 127 -20.75 1.71 -28.30
C TYR A 127 -21.51 3.05 -28.28
N ALA A 128 -20.89 4.14 -28.73
CA ALA A 128 -21.58 5.43 -28.84
C ALA A 128 -22.65 5.35 -29.93
N ASP A 129 -22.31 4.86 -31.12
CA ASP A 129 -23.25 4.75 -32.23
C ASP A 129 -24.39 3.76 -31.93
N ALA A 130 -24.07 2.60 -31.32
CA ALA A 130 -25.09 1.62 -30.94
C ALA A 130 -26.02 2.13 -29.81
N ALA A 131 -25.45 2.76 -28.77
CA ALA A 131 -26.25 3.35 -27.69
C ALA A 131 -27.07 4.55 -28.17
N GLU A 132 -26.56 5.35 -29.11
CA GLU A 132 -27.30 6.46 -29.71
C GLU A 132 -28.49 5.96 -30.54
N VAL A 133 -28.32 4.86 -31.28
CA VAL A 133 -29.42 4.20 -32.00
C VAL A 133 -30.47 3.63 -31.03
N GLU A 134 -30.06 3.02 -29.93
CA GLU A 134 -31.00 2.53 -28.91
C GLU A 134 -31.71 3.68 -28.18
N ILE A 135 -30.99 4.74 -27.81
CA ILE A 135 -31.57 5.93 -27.16
C ILE A 135 -32.57 6.61 -28.09
N THR A 136 -32.27 6.71 -29.38
CA THR A 136 -33.20 7.31 -30.36
C THR A 136 -34.44 6.43 -30.58
N ALA A 137 -34.28 5.11 -30.68
CA ALA A 137 -35.41 4.18 -30.77
C ALA A 137 -36.31 4.22 -29.52
N LEU A 138 -35.70 4.29 -28.32
CA LEU A 138 -36.44 4.41 -27.07
C LEU A 138 -37.18 5.75 -26.96
N ARG A 139 -36.55 6.86 -27.37
CA ARG A 139 -37.20 8.18 -27.42
C ARG A 139 -38.40 8.20 -28.37
N GLN A 140 -38.30 7.58 -29.54
CA GLN A 140 -39.44 7.43 -30.46
C GLN A 140 -40.56 6.61 -29.83
N ARG A 141 -40.22 5.50 -29.16
CA ARG A 141 -41.22 4.67 -28.49
C ARG A 141 -41.94 5.39 -27.36
N ILE A 142 -41.24 6.22 -26.59
CA ILE A 142 -41.86 7.06 -25.55
C ILE A 142 -42.84 8.04 -26.17
N ALA A 143 -42.44 8.75 -27.24
CA ALA A 143 -43.33 9.69 -27.93
C ALA A 143 -44.60 9.02 -28.50
N GLU A 144 -44.47 7.82 -29.07
CA GLU A 144 -45.63 7.04 -29.53
C GLU A 144 -46.59 6.66 -28.39
N LEU A 145 -46.03 6.27 -27.23
CA LEU A 145 -46.82 5.90 -26.06
C LEU A 145 -47.53 7.11 -25.46
N GLU A 146 -46.86 8.26 -25.39
CA GLU A 146 -47.45 9.53 -24.94
C GLU A 146 -48.60 9.96 -25.85
N ALA A 147 -48.44 9.89 -27.18
CA ALA A 147 -49.51 10.20 -28.12
C ALA A 147 -50.71 9.25 -27.99
N LYS A 148 -50.47 7.95 -27.80
CA LYS A 148 -51.54 6.97 -27.56
C LYS A 148 -52.29 7.26 -26.27
N LEU A 149 -51.58 7.63 -25.21
CA LEU A 149 -52.19 8.02 -23.95
C LEU A 149 -53.09 9.26 -24.12
N GLU A 150 -52.62 10.28 -24.82
CA GLU A 150 -53.41 11.49 -25.09
C GLU A 150 -54.68 11.20 -25.92
N THR A 151 -54.60 10.31 -26.92
CA THR A 151 -55.79 9.90 -27.69
C THR A 151 -56.77 9.08 -26.86
N ALA A 152 -56.27 8.20 -25.98
CA ALA A 152 -57.12 7.43 -25.08
C ALA A 152 -57.86 8.34 -24.09
N ASP A 153 -57.18 9.37 -23.58
CA ASP A 153 -57.76 10.37 -22.68
C ASP A 153 -58.86 11.19 -23.37
N LYS A 154 -58.63 11.63 -24.62
CA LYS A 154 -59.65 12.31 -25.45
C LYS A 154 -60.86 11.43 -25.75
N LEU A 155 -60.64 10.14 -26.03
CA LEU A 155 -61.73 9.19 -26.27
C LEU A 155 -62.55 8.97 -24.99
N GLN A 156 -61.90 8.85 -23.84
CA GLN A 156 -62.57 8.76 -22.55
C GLN A 156 -63.40 10.02 -22.24
N ASP A 157 -62.86 11.21 -22.49
CA ASP A 157 -63.55 12.48 -22.33
C ASP A 157 -64.76 12.62 -23.27
N SER A 158 -64.61 12.20 -24.54
CA SER A 158 -65.72 12.19 -25.50
C SER A 158 -66.81 11.20 -25.11
N ALA A 159 -66.45 9.99 -24.69
CA ALA A 159 -67.41 8.98 -24.21
C ALA A 159 -68.13 9.44 -22.94
N PHE A 160 -67.42 10.12 -22.03
CA PHE A 160 -68.02 10.71 -20.84
C PHE A 160 -68.99 11.85 -21.19
N ARG A 161 -68.62 12.74 -22.11
CA ARG A 161 -69.49 13.82 -22.61
C ARG A 161 -70.72 13.31 -23.35
N ASP A 162 -70.57 12.31 -24.19
CA ASP A 162 -71.68 11.71 -24.94
C ASP A 162 -72.65 10.97 -24.00
N GLY A 163 -72.13 10.27 -22.99
CA GLY A 163 -72.94 9.70 -21.91
C GLY A 163 -73.73 10.77 -21.14
N LEU A 164 -73.12 11.91 -20.84
CA LEU A 164 -73.78 13.05 -20.19
C LEU A 164 -74.88 13.66 -21.08
N LYS A 165 -74.63 13.83 -22.39
CA LYS A 165 -75.62 14.31 -23.36
C LYS A 165 -76.81 13.36 -23.50
N ALA A 166 -76.56 12.06 -23.59
CA ALA A 166 -77.61 11.05 -23.64
C ALA A 166 -78.47 11.07 -22.37
N GLY A 167 -77.84 11.20 -21.19
CA GLY A 167 -78.56 11.37 -19.92
C GLY A 167 -79.46 12.61 -19.88
N PHE A 168 -79.02 13.74 -20.49
CA PHE A 168 -79.84 14.94 -20.64
C PHE A 168 -80.98 14.78 -21.65
N SER A 169 -80.78 14.05 -22.76
CA SER A 169 -81.84 13.84 -23.77
C SER A 169 -82.94 12.89 -23.31
N TYR A 170 -82.61 11.89 -22.47
CA TYR A 170 -83.62 11.01 -21.85
C TYR A 170 -84.47 11.71 -20.77
N GLY A 171 -84.04 12.89 -20.29
CA GLY A 171 -84.79 13.71 -19.34
C GLY A 171 -85.65 14.82 -19.97
N GLN A 172 -85.65 14.96 -21.30
CA GLN A 172 -86.31 16.05 -22.03
C GLN A 172 -87.40 15.60 -23.01
N THR A 173 -87.87 14.34 -22.95
CA THR A 173 -89.10 13.98 -23.65
C THR A 173 -90.29 14.52 -22.85
N ASP A 174 -90.77 15.69 -23.30
CA ASP A 174 -92.05 16.26 -22.90
C ASP A 174 -93.19 15.23 -23.05
N ASP A 175 -93.77 14.82 -21.92
CA ASP A 175 -95.17 14.42 -21.86
C ASP A 175 -95.86 15.26 -20.76
N PRO A 176 -96.98 15.94 -21.07
CA PRO A 176 -97.52 17.03 -20.26
C PRO A 176 -98.48 16.56 -19.16
N ILE A 177 -98.80 17.48 -18.22
CA ILE A 177 -99.86 17.43 -17.18
C ILE A 177 -99.37 16.77 -15.86
N ARG A 178 -99.22 17.44 -14.71
CA ARG A 178 -100.04 18.52 -14.12
C ARG A 178 -99.29 19.18 -12.94
N VAL A 179 -99.25 20.51 -12.93
CA VAL A 179 -98.78 21.34 -11.80
C VAL A 179 -99.66 21.11 -10.57
N ARG A 180 -99.06 20.88 -9.40
CA ARG A 180 -99.53 21.50 -8.16
C ARG A 180 -98.44 21.55 -7.09
N ALA A 181 -98.04 22.79 -6.80
CA ALA A 181 -97.27 23.19 -5.64
C ALA A 181 -98.02 22.89 -4.34
N VAL A 182 -97.32 22.30 -3.37
CA VAL A 182 -97.54 22.43 -1.92
C VAL A 182 -96.15 22.28 -1.29
N HIS A 183 -95.42 23.36 -1.04
CA HIS A 183 -95.44 24.25 0.13
C HIS A 183 -94.19 24.00 1.00
N VAL A 184 -93.32 25.01 0.99
CA VAL A 184 -92.14 25.14 1.85
C VAL A 184 -92.58 25.55 3.25
N ARG A 185 -91.94 24.97 4.27
CA ARG A 185 -91.56 25.47 5.62
C ARG A 185 -91.18 24.22 6.41
N ILE A 186 -90.02 24.10 7.04
CA ILE A 186 -89.17 25.03 7.79
C ILE A 186 -87.71 24.69 7.51
#